data_AF-A0A381D4R1-F1
#
_entry.id   AF-A0A381D4R1-F1
#
_cell.length_a   1.000
_cell.length_b   1.000
_cell.length_c   1.000
_cell.angle_alpha   90.00
_cell.angle_beta   90.00
_cell.angle_gamma   90.00
#
_symmetry.space_group_name_H-M   'P 1'
#
loop_
_entity.id
_entity.type
_entity.pdbx_description
1 polymer ?
#
loop_
_entity_poly.entity_id
_entity_poly.type
_entity_poly.pdbx_seq_one_letter_code
_entity_poly.pdbx_strand_id
1 'polypeptide(L)' 'MSEIYIAKNKERLDSVVYKHYGTLLYFNQVLLANPKLEPLLKTGDKVILPKIKIEENKEEALW' A
#
# COMPACT_ATOMS: atom_id res chain seq x y z
N MET A 1 -7.45 12.07 -6.18
CA MET A 1 -8.39 11.28 -5.36
C MET A 1 -7.70 10.01 -4.91
N SER A 2 -7.57 9.80 -3.60
CA SER A 2 -6.95 8.62 -2.98
C SER A 2 -7.85 7.39 -3.10
N GLU A 3 -7.27 6.21 -3.19
CA GLU A 3 -8.03 4.95 -3.18
C GLU A 3 -8.18 4.43 -1.75
N ILE A 4 -9.31 3.78 -1.46
CA ILE A 4 -9.61 3.20 -0.15
C ILE A 4 -9.67 1.69 -0.35
N TYR A 5 -8.77 0.98 0.31
CA TYR A 5 -8.78 -0.48 0.36
C TYR A 5 -9.41 -0.96 1.67
N ILE A 6 -10.26 -1.98 1.59
CA ILE A 6 -10.86 -2.62 2.78
C ILE A 6 -10.08 -3.90 3.06
N ALA A 7 -9.40 -3.94 4.21
CA ALA A 7 -8.56 -5.05 4.59
C ALA A 7 -9.35 -6.31 4.96
N LYS A 8 -8.78 -7.47 4.64
CA LYS A 8 -9.29 -8.78 5.07
C LYS A 8 -8.63 -9.21 6.39
N ASN A 9 -9.22 -10.21 7.03
CA ASN A 9 -8.73 -10.70 8.32
C ASN A 9 -7.26 -11.14 8.24
N LYS A 10 -6.43 -10.65 9.18
CA LYS A 10 -5.01 -11.00 9.29
C LYS A 10 -4.15 -10.61 8.07
N GLU A 11 -4.61 -9.65 7.25
CA GLU A 11 -3.72 -9.05 6.24
C GLU A 11 -2.70 -8.12 6.91
N ARG A 12 -1.52 -8.01 6.32
CA ARG A 12 -0.49 -7.06 6.77
C ARG A 12 -0.49 -5.84 5.86
N LEU A 13 -0.29 -4.66 6.45
CA LEU A 13 -0.31 -3.40 5.70
C LEU A 13 0.78 -3.36 4.61
N ASP A 14 1.97 -3.89 4.89
CA ASP A 14 3.09 -3.96 3.93
C ASP A 14 2.72 -4.76 2.67
N SER A 15 2.00 -5.88 2.85
CA SER A 15 1.53 -6.71 1.75
C SER A 15 0.48 -5.99 0.89
N VAL A 16 -0.41 -5.21 1.50
CA VAL A 16 -1.40 -4.39 0.78
C VAL A 16 -0.70 -3.30 -0.04
N VAL A 17 0.27 -2.61 0.56
CA VAL A 17 1.07 -1.57 -0.11
C VAL A 17 1.84 -2.17 -1.29
N TYR A 18 2.51 -3.31 -1.10
CA TYR A 18 3.24 -3.96 -2.17
C TYR A 18 2.32 -4.42 -3.31
N LYS A 19 1.17 -5.01 -3.01
CA LYS A 19 0.18 -5.40 -4.04
C LYS A 19 -0.37 -4.21 -4.83
N HIS A 20 -0.49 -3.04 -4.18
CA HIS A 20 -1.06 -1.86 -4.81
C HIS A 20 -0.02 -1.06 -5.63
N TYR A 21 1.16 -0.81 -5.07
CA TYR A 21 2.19 0.02 -5.71
C TYR A 21 3.28 -0.78 -6.43
N GLY A 22 3.34 -2.11 -6.25
CA GLY A 22 4.44 -2.96 -6.71
C GLY A 22 5.76 -2.77 -5.94
N THR A 23 5.79 -1.86 -4.95
CA THR A 23 6.98 -1.51 -4.17
C THR A 23 6.62 -1.10 -2.75
N LEU A 24 7.58 -1.25 -1.83
CA LEU A 24 7.47 -0.81 -0.43
C LEU A 24 8.05 0.60 -0.19
N LEU A 25 8.63 1.25 -1.21
CA LEU A 25 9.20 2.61 -1.08
C LEU A 25 8.19 3.63 -0.55
N TYR A 26 6.90 3.42 -0.84
CA TYR A 26 5.82 4.32 -0.46
C TYR A 26 5.15 3.95 0.87
N PHE A 27 5.63 2.90 1.56
CA PHE A 27 5.02 2.41 2.79
C PHE A 27 4.95 3.48 3.88
N ASN A 28 6.01 4.29 4.04
CA ASN A 28 6.01 5.40 4.99
C ASN A 28 4.93 6.46 4.69
N GLN A 29 4.65 6.74 3.42
CA GLN A 29 3.58 7.68 3.06
C GLN A 29 2.20 7.12 3.40
N VAL A 30 2.01 5.81 3.20
CA VAL A 30 0.78 5.12 3.58
C VAL A 30 0.61 5.10 5.10
N LEU A 31 1.68 4.86 5.87
CA LEU A 31 1.65 4.95 7.33
C LEU A 31 1.27 6.34 7.82
N LEU A 32 1.86 7.39 7.25
CA LEU A 32 1.53 8.78 7.59
C LEU A 32 0.08 9.13 7.26
N ALA A 33 -0.47 8.59 6.16
CA ALA A 33 -1.87 8.74 5.80
C ALA A 33 -2.82 7.94 6.71
N ASN A 34 -2.32 6.92 7.42
CA ASN A 34 -3.10 6.02 8.25
C ASN A 34 -2.51 5.88 9.67
N PRO A 35 -2.42 6.97 10.46
CA PRO A 35 -1.75 6.97 11.77
C PRO A 35 -2.43 6.10 12.83
N LYS A 36 -3.66 5.66 12.60
CA LYS A 36 -4.45 4.83 13.52
C LYS A 36 -4.46 3.35 13.14
N LEU A 37 -3.82 2.95 12.03
CA LEU A 37 -3.78 1.55 11.62
C LEU A 37 -2.64 0.82 12.31
N GLU A 38 -2.93 -0.40 12.75
CA GLU A 38 -1.92 -1.34 13.21
C GLU A 38 -1.23 -2.00 11.99
N PRO A 39 0.02 -2.46 12.11
CA PRO A 39 0.70 -3.21 11.04
C PRO A 39 -0.06 -4.47 10.61
N LEU A 40 -0.82 -5.05 11.54
CA LEU A 40 -1.68 -6.20 11.33
C LEU A 40 -3.13 -5.71 11.21
N LEU A 41 -3.69 -5.80 10.01
CA LEU A 41 -5.00 -5.26 9.69
C LEU A 41 -6.10 -6.24 10.12
N LYS A 42 -7.17 -5.68 10.67
CA LYS A 42 -8.41 -6.39 11.00
C LYS A 42 -9.36 -6.32 9.82
N THR A 43 -10.30 -7.26 9.78
CA THR A 43 -11.35 -7.25 8.75
C THR A 43 -12.14 -5.96 8.84
N GLY A 44 -12.25 -5.24 7.72
CA GLY A 44 -13.01 -3.99 7.65
C GLY A 44 -12.18 -2.73 7.90
N ASP A 45 -10.89 -2.85 8.21
CA ASP A 45 -10.00 -1.69 8.30
C ASP A 45 -9.89 -1.01 6.94
N LYS A 46 -10.09 0.32 6.94
CA LYS A 46 -10.01 1.15 5.75
C LYS A 46 -8.59 1.70 5.63
N VAL A 47 -7.85 1.21 4.63
CA VAL A 47 -6.51 1.67 4.30
C VAL A 47 -6.62 2.75 3.23
N ILE A 48 -6.14 3.94 3.56
CA ILE A 48 -6.04 5.06 2.62
C ILE A 48 -4.75 4.90 1.82
N LEU A 49 -4.89 4.67 0.52
CA LEU A 49 -3.78 4.55 -0.43
C LEU A 49 -3.73 5.84 -1.25
N PRO A 50 -2.82 6.78 -0.95
CA PRO A 50 -2.65 8.00 -1.74
C PRO A 50 -2.22 7.64 -3.17
N LYS A 51 -2.76 8.37 -4.17
CA LYS A 51 -2.27 8.21 -5.54
C LYS A 51 -0.87 8.80 -5.64
N ILE A 52 0.11 7.93 -5.72
CA ILE A 52 1.51 8.27 -5.95
C ILE A 52 1.78 7.96 -7.41
N LYS A 53 2.46 8.86 -8.12
CA LYS A 53 2.98 8.53 -9.44
C LYS A 53 4.09 7.51 -9.25
N ILE A 54 3.73 6.24 -9.42
CA ILE A 54 4.71 5.16 -9.50
C ILE A 54 5.41 5.38 -10.84
N GLU A 55 6.66 5.82 -10.79
CA GLU A 55 7.53 5.64 -11.95
C GLU A 55 7.80 4.14 -12.00
N GLU A 56 7.02 3.43 -12.82
CA GLU A 56 7.29 2.04 -13.14
C GLU A 56 8.69 2.01 -13.74
N ASN A 57 9.70 1.66 -12.93
CA ASN A 57 10.97 1.23 -13.45
C ASN A 57 10.75 -0.18 -14.01
N LYS A 58 10.08 -0.24 -15.17
CA LYS A 58 10.17 -1.37 -16.07
C LYS A 58 11.63 -1.37 -16.51
N GLU A 59 12.48 -2.03 -15.74
CA GLU A 59 13.74 -2.52 -16.25
C GLU A 59 13.36 -3.39 -17.46
N GLU A 60 13.43 -2.81 -18.65
CA GLU A 60 13.45 -3.56 -19.89
C GLU A 60 14.58 -4.57 -19.71
N ALA A 61 14.21 -5.84 -19.58
CA ALA A 61 15.17 -6.92 -19.55
C ALA A 61 15.96 -6.84 -20.86
N LEU A 62 17.16 -6.27 -20.81
CA LEU A 62 18.11 -6.24 -21.90
C LEU A 62 18.71 -7.65 -22.01
N TRP A 63 18.08 -8.49 -22.83
CA TRP A 63 18.63 -9.74 -23.34
C TRP A 63 19.44 -9.47 -24.60
#